data_AF-A0A7G2CNR2-F1
#
_entry.id   AF-A0A7G2CNR2-F1
#
_cell.length_a   1.000
_cell.length_b   1.000
_cell.length_c   1.000
_cell.angle_alpha   90.00
_cell.angle_beta   90.00
_cell.angle_gamma   90.00
#
_symmetry.space_group_name_H-M   'P 1'
#
loop_
_entity.id
_entity.type
_entity.pdbx_description
1 polymer ?
#
loop_
_entity_poly.entity_id
_entity_poly.type
_entity_poly.pdbx_seq_one_letter_code
_entity_poly.pdbx_strand_id
1 'polypeptide(L)'
;MLQRPTGTLLPEPSHPKEASVPLSRNGPAQYAKEVFAAEPAVIDPQLSEAVSLGTTILAVSYKDGVILAADSRTSSGSYVVNRTSNKLTKLTKNVYCCRSGSAADTQALAERVSNYLEGYEVSIDKPVNVATAANLFQKMCYANKWNISAGIIVAGYDSLNGGSVYSIPSGGSCVKLDYALGGSGSIFLYSFFDANYKPGMTKEECVRFCQTAVAHAYSRDGSSGGLIRTICLSAGEPEDITVPWTKTPYCMEKDPKYAQQAVVNPVFSSSAKITENKVSSTA
;
A
#
# COMPACT_ATOMS: atom_id res chain seq x y z
N MET A 1 -11.43 3.64 20.16
CA MET A 1 -10.04 3.93 20.58
C MET A 1 -10.09 4.71 21.88
N LEU A 2 -9.31 4.32 22.90
CA LEU A 2 -9.17 5.11 24.13
C LEU A 2 -8.58 6.48 23.77
N GLN A 3 -9.38 7.55 23.85
CA GLN A 3 -8.84 8.91 23.79
C GLN A 3 -8.02 9.13 25.06
N ARG A 4 -6.72 9.41 24.89
CA ARG A 4 -5.81 9.69 26.00
C ARG A 4 -5.91 11.14 26.45
N PRO A 5 -5.61 11.44 27.74
CA PRO A 5 -5.65 12.80 28.28
C PRO A 5 -4.63 13.73 27.62
N THR A 6 -5.01 14.99 27.48
CA THR A 6 -4.18 16.07 26.94
C THR A 6 -2.99 16.37 27.88
N GLY A 7 -1.79 16.57 27.33
CA GLY A 7 -0.60 17.03 28.07
C GLY A 7 0.36 15.95 28.60
N THR A 8 0.13 14.66 28.29
CA THR A 8 1.01 13.57 28.75
C THR A 8 2.23 13.27 27.85
N LEU A 9 2.43 14.01 26.76
CA LEU A 9 3.61 13.88 25.90
C LEU A 9 4.49 15.13 26.05
N LEU A 10 5.82 14.92 26.10
CA LEU A 10 6.76 15.99 25.81
C LEU A 10 6.45 16.53 24.41
N PRO A 11 6.34 17.85 24.20
CA PRO A 11 6.00 18.40 22.90
C PRO A 11 7.08 18.00 21.89
N GLU A 12 6.71 17.22 20.87
CA GLU A 12 7.61 16.94 19.75
C GLU A 12 8.02 18.28 19.12
N PRO A 13 9.33 18.58 18.97
CA PRO A 13 9.78 19.83 18.35
C PRO A 13 9.23 20.02 16.92
N SER A 14 8.87 18.92 16.25
CA SER A 14 8.32 18.90 14.90
C SER A 14 6.78 18.97 14.83
N HIS A 15 6.09 18.93 15.97
CA HIS A 15 4.66 19.24 15.97
C HIS A 15 4.55 20.75 15.74
N PRO A 16 3.78 21.22 14.74
CA PRO A 16 3.54 22.65 14.62
C PRO A 16 2.95 23.11 15.96
N LYS A 17 3.63 24.05 16.62
CA LYS A 17 2.96 24.89 17.63
C LYS A 17 1.72 25.44 16.95
N GLU A 18 0.62 25.63 17.67
CA GLU A 18 -0.57 26.32 17.15
C GLU A 18 -0.14 27.68 16.58
N ALA A 19 0.26 27.66 15.31
CA ALA A 19 0.77 28.76 14.57
C ALA A 19 -0.34 28.96 13.56
N SER A 20 -1.11 30.01 13.78
CA SER A 20 -2.11 30.54 12.86
C SER A 20 -1.47 31.11 11.60
N VAL A 21 -0.45 30.44 11.07
CA VAL A 21 0.18 30.78 9.79
C VAL A 21 -0.61 30.00 8.74
N PRO A 22 -1.39 30.68 7.89
CA PRO A 22 -2.04 30.01 6.78
C PRO A 22 -0.94 29.34 5.94
N LEU A 23 -1.01 28.02 5.80
CA LEU A 23 -0.14 27.27 4.88
C LEU A 23 -0.17 27.96 3.51
N SER A 24 0.97 28.05 2.82
CA SER A 24 1.05 28.74 1.53
C SER A 24 0.04 28.12 0.54
N ARG A 25 -0.97 28.92 0.19
CA ARG A 25 -2.19 28.57 -0.55
C ARG A 25 -1.92 28.30 -2.04
N ASN A 26 -1.04 27.36 -2.37
CA ASN A 26 -0.52 27.21 -3.73
C ASN A 26 -1.08 25.99 -4.49
N GLY A 27 -2.08 25.27 -3.93
CA GLY A 27 -2.64 24.07 -4.55
C GLY A 27 -4.14 24.21 -4.87
N PRO A 28 -4.60 23.90 -6.11
CA PRO A 28 -6.01 23.94 -6.47
C PRO A 28 -6.88 22.98 -5.62
N ALA A 29 -6.30 21.88 -5.12
CA ALA A 29 -6.99 20.94 -4.23
C ALA A 29 -7.30 21.53 -2.83
N GLN A 30 -6.50 22.48 -2.36
CA GLN A 30 -6.74 23.17 -1.08
C GLN A 30 -7.84 24.24 -1.24
N TYR A 31 -7.87 24.92 -2.39
CA TYR A 31 -8.87 25.95 -2.70
C TYR A 31 -10.27 25.36 -2.98
N ALA A 32 -10.34 24.13 -3.50
CA ALA A 32 -11.61 23.47 -3.83
C ALA A 32 -12.54 23.28 -2.61
N LYS A 33 -11.99 23.08 -1.40
CA LYS A 33 -12.79 22.92 -0.18
C LYS A 33 -13.47 24.21 0.28
N GLU A 34 -12.92 25.38 -0.07
CA GLU A 34 -13.47 26.68 0.32
C GLU A 34 -14.42 27.23 -0.76
N VAL A 35 -14.10 27.03 -2.05
CA VAL A 35 -14.93 27.51 -3.17
C VAL A 35 -16.19 26.66 -3.36
N PHE A 36 -16.07 25.35 -3.12
CA PHE A 36 -17.19 24.41 -3.21
C PHE A 36 -17.54 23.92 -1.80
N ALA A 37 -17.92 24.85 -0.92
CA ALA A 37 -18.51 24.50 0.37
C ALA A 37 -19.77 23.65 0.11
N ALA A 38 -19.72 22.37 0.47
CA ALA A 38 -20.86 21.47 0.32
C ALA A 38 -22.03 22.00 1.18
N GLU A 39 -23.25 22.00 0.61
CA GLU A 39 -24.43 22.35 1.38
C GLU A 39 -24.58 21.39 2.59
N PRO A 40 -25.04 21.87 3.76
CA PRO A 40 -25.11 21.07 4.99
C PRO A 40 -25.91 19.77 4.87
N ALA A 41 -26.85 19.71 3.92
CA ALA A 41 -27.68 18.53 3.65
C ALA A 41 -26.96 17.41 2.86
N VAL A 42 -25.77 17.69 2.31
CA VAL A 42 -24.96 16.76 1.50
C VAL A 42 -23.68 16.32 2.24
N ILE A 43 -23.51 16.76 3.49
CA ILE A 43 -22.38 16.34 4.33
C ILE A 43 -22.67 14.91 4.81
N ASP A 44 -22.30 13.94 4.00
CA ASP A 44 -22.19 12.56 4.44
C ASP A 44 -21.17 12.52 5.60
N PRO A 45 -21.52 12.02 6.79
CA PRO A 45 -20.56 11.82 7.88
C PRO A 45 -19.31 11.05 7.43
N GLN A 46 -19.43 10.18 6.42
CA GLN A 46 -18.32 9.43 5.84
C GLN A 46 -17.35 10.31 5.01
N LEU A 47 -17.77 11.50 4.57
CA LEU A 47 -16.91 12.47 3.88
C LEU A 47 -16.02 13.27 4.84
N SER A 48 -16.36 13.30 6.13
CA SER A 48 -15.62 14.04 7.17
C SER A 48 -14.38 13.30 7.67
N GLU A 49 -14.35 11.97 7.53
CA GLU A 49 -13.20 11.15 7.85
C GLU A 49 -12.29 11.00 6.63
N ALA A 50 -10.97 11.07 6.86
CA ALA A 50 -10.00 10.79 5.82
C ALA A 50 -10.28 9.38 5.27
N VAL A 51 -10.65 9.31 3.99
CA VAL A 51 -10.99 8.05 3.33
C VAL A 51 -9.83 7.06 3.50
N SER A 52 -10.04 6.03 4.31
CA SER A 52 -9.05 4.98 4.53
C SER A 52 -8.97 4.10 3.29
N LEU A 53 -8.05 4.44 2.39
CA LEU A 53 -7.77 3.66 1.18
C LEU A 53 -6.87 2.47 1.56
N GLY A 54 -7.47 1.38 2.05
CA GLY A 54 -6.67 0.19 2.31
C GLY A 54 -6.07 -0.37 1.02
N THR A 55 -4.92 -1.03 1.19
CA THR A 55 -3.94 -1.30 0.15
C THR A 55 -2.99 -2.39 0.64
N THR A 56 -2.53 -3.24 -0.28
CA THR A 56 -1.40 -4.15 -0.04
C THR A 56 -0.30 -3.76 -1.00
N ILE A 57 0.83 -3.31 -0.45
CA ILE A 57 2.05 -3.07 -1.21
C ILE A 57 3.22 -3.78 -0.53
N LEU A 58 4.15 -4.27 -1.33
CA LEU A 58 5.40 -4.85 -0.85
C LEU A 58 6.53 -4.64 -1.85
N ALA A 59 7.76 -4.74 -1.37
CA ALA A 59 8.94 -4.85 -2.21
C ALA A 59 9.92 -5.85 -1.59
N VAL A 60 10.62 -6.62 -2.43
CA VAL A 60 11.57 -7.66 -2.01
C VAL A 60 12.83 -7.53 -2.86
N SER A 61 14.00 -7.54 -2.22
CA SER A 61 15.29 -7.65 -2.89
C SER A 61 15.61 -9.10 -3.23
N TYR A 62 16.25 -9.28 -4.38
CA TYR A 62 16.84 -10.53 -4.82
C TYR A 62 18.24 -10.25 -5.37
N LYS A 63 18.99 -11.29 -5.72
CA LYS A 63 20.42 -11.17 -6.07
C LYS A 63 20.73 -10.09 -7.11
N ASP A 64 19.91 -10.01 -8.17
CA ASP A 64 20.19 -9.14 -9.32
C ASP A 64 19.31 -7.87 -9.34
N GLY A 65 18.48 -7.64 -8.31
CA GLY A 65 17.58 -6.49 -8.30
C GLY A 65 16.49 -6.50 -7.22
N VAL A 66 15.36 -5.87 -7.53
CA VAL A 66 14.19 -5.80 -6.65
C VAL A 66 12.90 -6.09 -7.40
N ILE A 67 11.90 -6.56 -6.67
CA ILE A 67 10.54 -6.73 -7.16
C ILE A 67 9.61 -5.91 -6.30
N LEU A 68 8.80 -5.06 -6.92
CA LEU A 68 7.68 -4.40 -6.26
C LEU A 68 6.40 -5.12 -6.62
N ALA A 69 5.48 -5.24 -5.67
CA ALA A 69 4.16 -5.82 -5.90
C ALA A 69 3.08 -5.00 -5.19
N ALA A 70 1.92 -4.91 -5.83
CA ALA A 70 0.77 -4.20 -5.29
C ALA A 70 -0.55 -4.83 -5.72
N ASP A 71 -1.58 -4.67 -4.89
CA ASP A 71 -2.96 -4.84 -5.32
C ASP A 71 -3.43 -3.62 -6.15
N SER A 72 -4.62 -3.71 -6.76
CA SER A 72 -5.13 -2.67 -7.67
C SER A 72 -6.45 -2.06 -7.24
N ARG A 73 -6.87 -2.25 -5.99
CA ARG A 73 -8.13 -1.70 -5.47
C ARG A 73 -7.91 -0.33 -4.82
N THR A 74 -8.78 0.62 -5.11
CA THR A 74 -8.92 1.86 -4.35
C THR A 74 -10.36 1.95 -3.86
N SER A 75 -10.56 1.98 -2.56
CA SER A 75 -11.89 1.93 -1.93
C SER A 75 -12.19 3.21 -1.18
N SER A 76 -13.40 3.74 -1.31
CA SER A 76 -13.93 4.77 -0.42
C SER A 76 -14.73 4.11 0.69
N GLY A 77 -14.08 3.85 1.83
CA GLY A 77 -14.65 3.05 2.89
C GLY A 77 -14.95 1.62 2.39
N SER A 78 -16.23 1.24 2.39
CA SER A 78 -16.70 -0.07 1.93
C SER A 78 -16.90 -0.18 0.41
N TYR A 79 -16.90 0.94 -0.32
CA TYR A 79 -17.18 0.95 -1.76
C TYR A 79 -15.89 0.94 -2.59
N VAL A 80 -15.79 0.08 -3.59
CA VAL A 80 -14.64 0.04 -4.51
C VAL A 80 -14.79 1.10 -5.59
N VAL A 81 -14.04 2.20 -5.46
CA VAL A 81 -14.05 3.31 -6.43
C VAL A 81 -13.30 2.93 -7.70
N ASN A 82 -12.15 2.27 -7.56
CA ASN A 82 -11.36 1.80 -8.71
C ASN A 82 -10.85 0.38 -8.45
N ARG A 83 -11.06 -0.52 -9.41
CA ARG A 83 -10.67 -1.94 -9.32
C ARG A 83 -9.32 -2.25 -9.99
N THR A 84 -8.76 -1.32 -10.75
CA THR A 84 -7.58 -1.54 -11.59
C THR A 84 -6.49 -0.46 -11.40
N SER A 85 -6.46 0.21 -10.25
CA SER A 85 -5.49 1.25 -9.95
C SER A 85 -4.05 0.73 -10.06
N ASN A 86 -3.13 1.60 -10.49
CA ASN A 86 -1.71 1.28 -10.50
C ASN A 86 -1.03 1.99 -9.33
N LYS A 87 -0.65 1.22 -8.31
CA LYS A 87 0.02 1.72 -7.10
C LYS A 87 1.55 1.67 -7.20
N LEU A 88 2.06 1.13 -8.31
CA LEU A 88 3.48 1.13 -8.66
C LEU A 88 3.73 2.35 -9.56
N THR A 89 4.29 3.40 -8.98
CA THR A 89 4.56 4.66 -9.69
C THR A 89 6.03 4.78 -10.03
N LYS A 90 6.31 4.98 -11.32
CA LYS A 90 7.64 5.25 -11.85
C LYS A 90 8.15 6.59 -11.31
N LEU A 91 9.42 6.63 -10.92
CA LEU A 91 10.11 7.86 -10.51
C LEU A 91 11.23 8.19 -11.49
N THR A 92 12.03 7.20 -11.85
CA THR A 92 13.04 7.26 -12.92
C THR A 92 12.97 5.95 -13.72
N LYS A 93 13.91 5.71 -14.64
CA LYS A 93 13.92 4.46 -15.43
C LYS A 93 13.97 3.21 -14.53
N ASN A 94 14.82 3.22 -13.51
CA ASN A 94 15.12 2.03 -12.68
C ASN A 94 14.66 2.17 -11.22
N VAL A 95 13.88 3.21 -10.88
CA VAL A 95 13.39 3.45 -9.52
C VAL A 95 11.88 3.68 -9.55
N TYR A 96 11.16 2.90 -8.73
CA TYR A 96 9.73 2.98 -8.57
C TYR A 96 9.40 3.18 -7.08
N CYS A 97 8.16 3.63 -6.83
CA CYS A 97 7.58 3.59 -5.50
C CYS A 97 6.25 2.84 -5.50
N CYS A 98 5.99 2.12 -4.42
CA CYS A 98 4.66 1.69 -4.05
C CYS A 98 3.98 2.75 -3.19
N ARG A 99 2.70 3.00 -3.46
CA ARG A 99 1.90 4.00 -2.76
C ARG A 99 0.79 3.37 -1.93
N SER A 100 0.72 3.73 -0.65
CA SER A 100 -0.37 3.38 0.27
C SER A 100 -0.81 4.59 1.10
N GLY A 101 -2.05 4.57 1.59
CA GLY A 101 -2.69 5.73 2.22
C GLY A 101 -3.48 6.55 1.21
N SER A 102 -3.64 7.84 1.46
CA SER A 102 -4.36 8.78 0.60
C SER A 102 -3.81 8.76 -0.83
N ALA A 103 -4.67 8.45 -1.80
CA ALA A 103 -4.29 8.36 -3.21
C ALA A 103 -3.84 9.71 -3.73
N ALA A 104 -4.54 10.78 -3.34
CA ALA A 104 -4.21 12.15 -3.73
C ALA A 104 -2.84 12.57 -3.18
N ASP A 105 -2.60 12.36 -1.88
CA ASP A 105 -1.33 12.77 -1.25
C ASP A 105 -0.15 12.02 -1.85
N THR A 106 -0.27 10.69 -1.99
CA THR A 106 0.81 9.87 -2.52
C THR A 106 1.06 10.09 -4.01
N GLN A 107 0.04 10.42 -4.81
CA GLN A 107 0.21 10.80 -6.21
C GLN A 107 0.96 12.12 -6.33
N ALA A 108 0.53 13.15 -5.60
CA ALA A 108 1.18 14.46 -5.60
C ALA A 108 2.65 14.36 -5.15
N LEU A 109 2.93 13.56 -4.12
CA LEU A 109 4.30 13.30 -3.68
C LEU A 109 5.12 12.59 -4.76
N ALA A 110 4.60 11.53 -5.36
CA ALA A 110 5.34 10.75 -6.34
C ALA A 110 5.66 11.56 -7.60
N GLU A 111 4.71 12.36 -8.10
CA GLU A 111 4.93 13.27 -9.23
C GLU A 111 5.97 14.35 -8.89
N ARG A 112 5.88 14.94 -7.69
CA ARG A 112 6.83 15.95 -7.24
C ARG A 112 8.24 15.38 -7.13
N VAL A 113 8.39 14.19 -6.55
CA VAL A 113 9.67 13.48 -6.44
C VAL A 113 10.21 13.11 -7.82
N SER A 114 9.37 12.56 -8.71
CA SER A 114 9.75 12.23 -10.09
C SER A 114 10.34 13.44 -10.81
N ASN A 115 9.67 14.59 -10.73
CA ASN A 115 10.12 15.82 -11.37
C ASN A 115 11.50 16.29 -10.85
N TYR A 116 11.72 16.23 -9.53
CA TYR A 116 13.02 16.56 -8.96
C TYR A 116 14.11 15.57 -9.36
N LEU A 117 13.80 14.27 -9.42
CA LEU A 117 14.76 13.25 -9.83
C LEU A 117 15.12 13.39 -11.30
N GLU A 118 14.17 13.66 -12.18
CA GLU A 118 14.42 13.94 -13.60
C GLU A 118 15.34 15.15 -13.79
N GLY A 119 15.05 16.27 -13.10
CA GLY A 119 15.92 17.44 -13.13
C GLY A 119 17.32 17.16 -12.57
N TYR A 120 17.40 16.28 -11.56
CA TYR A 120 18.66 15.85 -10.99
C TYR A 120 19.47 14.99 -11.98
N GLU A 121 18.87 13.97 -12.62
CA GLU A 121 19.54 13.12 -13.64
C GLU A 121 20.11 13.94 -14.77
N VAL A 122 19.34 14.90 -15.29
CA VAL A 122 19.78 15.80 -16.37
C VAL A 122 20.97 16.66 -15.94
N SER A 123 20.97 17.12 -14.69
CA SER A 123 22.04 17.99 -14.17
C SER A 123 23.34 17.25 -13.89
N ILE A 124 23.26 15.99 -13.44
CA ILE A 124 24.44 15.18 -13.11
C ILE A 124 24.92 14.28 -14.26
N ASP A 125 24.13 14.20 -15.33
CA ASP A 125 24.31 13.32 -16.50
C ASP A 125 24.56 11.84 -16.13
N LYS A 126 23.88 11.38 -15.06
CA LYS A 126 24.01 10.04 -14.49
C LYS A 126 22.67 9.57 -13.92
N PRO A 127 22.39 8.24 -13.95
CA PRO A 127 21.22 7.67 -13.31
C PRO A 127 21.20 7.95 -11.79
N VAL A 128 20.02 8.19 -11.22
CA VAL A 128 19.90 8.42 -9.77
C VAL A 128 20.07 7.13 -8.97
N ASN A 129 20.77 7.24 -7.84
CA ASN A 129 20.81 6.19 -6.82
C ASN A 129 19.46 6.05 -6.10
N VAL A 130 19.07 4.83 -5.73
CA VAL A 130 17.80 4.59 -5.03
C VAL A 130 17.74 5.34 -3.69
N ALA A 131 18.88 5.46 -3.01
CA ALA A 131 19.01 6.20 -1.75
C ALA A 131 18.62 7.68 -1.88
N THR A 132 18.92 8.32 -3.01
CA THR A 132 18.57 9.73 -3.25
C THR A 132 17.07 9.90 -3.39
N ALA A 133 16.40 8.99 -4.10
CA ALA A 133 14.94 8.97 -4.21
C ALA A 133 14.28 8.74 -2.84
N ALA A 134 14.78 7.77 -2.06
CA ALA A 134 14.26 7.49 -0.73
C ALA A 134 14.43 8.68 0.23
N ASN A 135 15.56 9.38 0.19
CA ASN A 135 15.80 10.57 1.01
C ASN A 135 14.85 11.73 0.62
N LEU A 136 14.59 11.93 -0.67
CA LEU A 136 13.67 12.97 -1.11
C LEU A 136 12.24 12.69 -0.65
N PHE A 137 11.78 11.44 -0.73
CA PHE A 137 10.51 11.04 -0.13
C PHE A 137 10.49 11.23 1.37
N GLN A 138 11.54 10.81 2.09
CA GLN A 138 11.64 10.98 3.54
C GLN A 138 11.45 12.44 3.92
N LYS A 139 12.16 13.35 3.27
CA LYS A 139 12.09 14.80 3.52
C LYS A 139 10.67 15.33 3.33
N MET A 140 10.00 14.97 2.23
CA MET A 140 8.65 15.44 1.95
C MET A 140 7.60 14.81 2.86
N CYS A 141 7.71 13.52 3.15
CA CYS A 141 6.78 12.82 4.03
C CYS A 141 6.90 13.34 5.47
N TYR A 142 8.12 13.49 5.97
CA TYR A 142 8.36 13.99 7.32
C TYR A 142 7.89 15.45 7.48
N ALA A 143 8.19 16.31 6.51
CA ALA A 143 7.78 17.72 6.57
C ALA A 143 6.26 17.91 6.55
N ASN A 144 5.52 16.98 5.94
CA ASN A 144 4.07 17.06 5.81
C ASN A 144 3.32 16.02 6.65
N LYS A 145 3.98 15.30 7.58
CA LYS A 145 3.45 14.12 8.28
C LYS A 145 2.09 14.33 8.99
N TRP A 146 1.77 15.59 9.32
CA TRP A 146 0.50 15.97 9.95
C TRP A 146 -0.63 16.29 8.96
N ASN A 147 -0.29 16.58 7.70
CA ASN A 147 -1.21 17.01 6.66
C ASN A 147 -1.51 15.92 5.63
N ILE A 148 -0.68 14.88 5.55
CA ILE A 148 -0.81 13.80 4.56
C ILE A 148 -0.98 12.45 5.25
N SER A 149 -1.65 11.53 4.56
CA SER A 149 -1.63 10.11 4.90
C SER A 149 -0.89 9.34 3.82
N ALA A 150 0.42 9.10 4.03
CA ALA A 150 1.28 8.47 3.05
C ALA A 150 2.16 7.39 3.67
N GLY A 151 2.03 6.16 3.19
CA GLY A 151 3.00 5.08 3.38
C GLY A 151 3.63 4.75 2.03
N ILE A 152 4.93 5.00 1.90
CA ILE A 152 5.67 4.83 0.65
C ILE A 152 6.69 3.71 0.82
N ILE A 153 6.83 2.85 -0.19
CA ILE A 153 7.98 1.97 -0.32
C ILE A 153 8.72 2.40 -1.58
N VAL A 154 9.97 2.83 -1.45
CA VAL A 154 10.83 3.16 -2.59
C VAL A 154 11.71 1.96 -2.85
N ALA A 155 11.69 1.45 -4.08
CA ALA A 155 12.57 0.37 -4.47
C ALA A 155 13.06 0.57 -5.90
N GLY A 156 14.31 0.21 -6.14
CA GLY A 156 14.92 0.35 -7.44
C GLY A 156 16.23 -0.39 -7.55
N TYR A 157 16.87 -0.20 -8.69
CA TYR A 157 18.19 -0.70 -8.99
C TYR A 157 19.12 0.46 -9.36
N ASP A 158 20.29 0.53 -8.73
CA ASP A 158 21.39 1.40 -9.13
C ASP A 158 22.70 0.63 -9.28
N SER A 159 23.63 1.15 -10.09
CA SER A 159 24.88 0.45 -10.41
C SER A 159 25.86 0.36 -9.24
N LEU A 160 25.67 1.15 -8.18
CA LEU A 160 26.56 1.20 -7.01
C LEU A 160 26.14 0.18 -5.95
N ASN A 161 24.85 0.15 -5.62
CA ASN A 161 24.28 -0.64 -4.52
C ASN A 161 23.46 -1.83 -4.99
N GLY A 162 23.23 -1.98 -6.30
CA GLY A 162 22.34 -2.98 -6.85
C GLY A 162 20.88 -2.71 -6.48
N GLY A 163 20.14 -3.79 -6.18
CA GLY A 163 18.77 -3.71 -5.72
C GLY A 163 18.66 -3.14 -4.29
N SER A 164 17.88 -2.08 -4.11
CA SER A 164 17.64 -1.48 -2.79
C SER A 164 16.16 -1.25 -2.52
N VAL A 165 15.73 -1.52 -1.29
CA VAL A 165 14.35 -1.30 -0.80
C VAL A 165 14.39 -0.40 0.43
N TYR A 166 13.54 0.63 0.43
CA TYR A 166 13.36 1.57 1.52
C TYR A 166 11.89 1.66 1.90
N SER A 167 11.58 1.45 3.19
CA SER A 167 10.26 1.70 3.75
C SER A 167 10.21 3.11 4.35
N ILE A 168 9.19 3.88 3.96
CA ILE A 168 8.90 5.22 4.46
C ILE A 168 7.44 5.22 4.96
N PRO A 169 7.22 4.79 6.22
CA PRO A 169 5.90 4.80 6.84
C PRO A 169 5.36 6.22 7.06
N SER A 170 4.11 6.33 7.54
CA SER A 170 3.42 7.60 7.77
C SER A 170 4.15 8.59 8.69
N GLY A 171 5.02 8.11 9.58
CA GLY A 171 5.85 8.97 10.43
C GLY A 171 7.00 9.68 9.70
N GLY A 172 7.28 9.33 8.43
CA GLY A 172 8.39 9.89 7.65
C GLY A 172 9.77 9.38 8.05
N SER A 173 9.86 8.23 8.74
CA SER A 173 11.14 7.51 8.90
C SER A 173 11.58 6.92 7.56
N CYS A 174 12.84 6.55 7.42
CA CYS A 174 13.37 5.91 6.21
C CYS A 174 14.28 4.76 6.61
N VAL A 175 13.86 3.55 6.30
CA VAL A 175 14.55 2.32 6.74
C VAL A 175 14.89 1.48 5.51
N LYS A 176 16.19 1.21 5.29
CA LYS A 176 16.66 0.28 4.28
C LYS A 176 16.44 -1.15 4.75
N LEU A 177 15.83 -1.99 3.93
CA LEU A 177 15.44 -3.37 4.27
C LEU A 177 15.71 -4.32 3.11
N ASP A 178 15.71 -5.62 3.38
CA ASP A 178 15.69 -6.67 2.34
C ASP A 178 14.29 -6.82 1.73
N TYR A 179 13.26 -6.64 2.55
CA TYR A 179 11.88 -6.53 2.08
C TYR A 179 11.11 -5.49 2.90
N ALA A 180 10.10 -4.89 2.28
CA ALA A 180 9.22 -3.94 2.93
C ALA A 180 7.76 -4.31 2.66
N LEU A 181 6.91 -4.10 3.67
CA LEU A 181 5.46 -4.31 3.60
C LEU A 181 4.76 -3.00 3.96
N GLY A 182 3.66 -2.69 3.28
CA GLY A 182 2.92 -1.45 3.52
C GLY A 182 1.43 -1.54 3.16
N GLY A 183 0.67 -0.56 3.66
CA GLY A 183 -0.79 -0.51 3.55
C GLY A 183 -1.52 -1.42 4.55
N SER A 184 -2.85 -1.41 4.52
CA SER A 184 -3.71 -2.19 5.42
C SER A 184 -3.45 -3.69 5.35
N GLY A 185 -3.18 -4.24 4.16
CA GLY A 185 -2.97 -5.67 3.98
C GLY A 185 -1.61 -6.17 4.47
N SER A 186 -0.68 -5.27 4.79
CA SER A 186 0.65 -5.63 5.29
C SER A 186 0.62 -6.43 6.59
N ILE A 187 -0.39 -6.20 7.45
CA ILE A 187 -0.50 -6.87 8.75
C ILE A 187 -0.64 -8.40 8.61
N PHE A 188 -1.27 -8.86 7.54
CA PHE A 188 -1.43 -10.29 7.24
C PHE A 188 -0.13 -10.91 6.74
N LEU A 189 0.79 -10.08 6.23
CA LEU A 189 2.01 -10.54 5.57
C LEU A 189 3.19 -10.72 6.50
N TYR A 190 3.26 -10.05 7.66
CA TYR A 190 4.40 -10.24 8.57
C TYR A 190 4.58 -11.73 8.93
N SER A 191 3.53 -12.39 9.43
CA SER A 191 3.58 -13.83 9.74
C SER A 191 3.79 -14.72 8.51
N PHE A 192 3.27 -14.32 7.34
CA PHE A 192 3.47 -15.05 6.10
C PHE A 192 4.93 -15.00 5.65
N PHE A 193 5.58 -13.83 5.75
CA PHE A 193 6.99 -13.65 5.44
C PHE A 193 7.86 -14.41 6.43
N ASP A 194 7.59 -14.29 7.75
CA ASP A 194 8.36 -15.00 8.78
C ASP A 194 8.40 -16.52 8.56
N ALA A 195 7.30 -17.10 8.04
CA ALA A 195 7.20 -18.53 7.80
C ALA A 195 7.69 -18.98 6.40
N ASN A 196 7.52 -18.17 5.35
CA ASN A 196 7.66 -18.62 3.96
C ASN A 196 8.75 -17.88 3.16
N TYR A 197 9.19 -16.71 3.61
CA TYR A 197 10.23 -15.95 2.93
C TYR A 197 11.60 -16.62 3.13
N LYS A 198 12.39 -16.65 2.07
CA LYS A 198 13.78 -17.10 2.09
C LYS A 198 14.64 -16.06 1.36
N PRO A 199 15.71 -15.54 1.98
CA PRO A 199 16.62 -14.66 1.28
C PRO A 199 17.33 -15.42 0.15
N GLY A 200 17.72 -14.71 -0.92
CA GLY A 200 18.48 -15.28 -2.03
C GLY A 200 17.67 -16.08 -3.06
N MET A 201 16.35 -15.90 -3.10
CA MET A 201 15.48 -16.41 -4.17
C MET A 201 15.92 -15.91 -5.55
N THR A 202 15.61 -16.69 -6.60
CA THR A 202 15.76 -16.21 -7.99
C THR A 202 14.70 -15.17 -8.33
N LYS A 203 14.88 -14.46 -9.46
CA LYS A 203 13.88 -13.51 -9.97
C LYS A 203 12.49 -14.15 -10.09
N GLU A 204 12.39 -15.33 -10.70
CA GLU A 204 11.12 -16.03 -10.94
C GLU A 204 10.47 -16.50 -9.64
N GLU A 205 11.28 -16.97 -8.69
CA GLU A 205 10.82 -17.34 -7.35
C GLU A 205 10.30 -16.13 -6.60
N CYS A 206 11.02 -15.00 -6.62
CA CYS A 206 10.56 -13.76 -6.01
C CYS A 206 9.27 -13.25 -6.65
N VAL A 207 9.13 -13.28 -7.99
CA VAL A 207 7.88 -12.87 -8.66
C VAL A 207 6.72 -13.71 -8.15
N ARG A 208 6.86 -15.04 -8.15
CA ARG A 208 5.81 -15.96 -7.68
C ARG A 208 5.51 -15.76 -6.19
N PHE A 209 6.55 -15.57 -5.37
CA PHE A 209 6.41 -15.33 -3.94
C PHE A 209 5.66 -14.02 -3.67
N CYS A 210 6.05 -12.92 -4.31
CA CYS A 210 5.39 -11.63 -4.19
C CYS A 210 3.92 -11.69 -4.65
N GLN A 211 3.63 -12.38 -5.76
CA GLN A 211 2.25 -12.57 -6.22
C GLN A 211 1.42 -13.40 -5.23
N THR A 212 2.01 -14.47 -4.69
CA THR A 212 1.35 -15.32 -3.68
C THR A 212 1.12 -14.55 -2.38
N ALA A 213 2.08 -13.74 -1.94
CA ALA A 213 1.96 -12.88 -0.77
C ALA A 213 0.80 -11.88 -0.95
N VAL A 214 0.79 -11.09 -2.02
CA VAL A 214 -0.32 -10.15 -2.28
C VAL A 214 -1.66 -10.87 -2.34
N ALA A 215 -1.71 -12.07 -2.94
CA ALA A 215 -2.91 -12.89 -2.98
C ALA A 215 -3.40 -13.32 -1.58
N HIS A 216 -2.50 -13.74 -0.68
CA HIS A 216 -2.85 -14.06 0.70
C HIS A 216 -3.36 -12.84 1.48
N ALA A 217 -2.72 -11.68 1.30
CA ALA A 217 -3.13 -10.44 1.97
C ALA A 217 -4.53 -10.00 1.55
N TYR A 218 -4.78 -9.79 0.26
CA TYR A 218 -6.09 -9.28 -0.17
C TYR A 218 -7.20 -10.32 -0.02
N SER A 219 -6.86 -11.61 0.12
CA SER A 219 -7.87 -12.63 0.40
C SER A 219 -8.47 -12.45 1.80
N ARG A 220 -7.79 -11.73 2.69
CA ARG A 220 -8.27 -11.41 4.05
C ARG A 220 -8.63 -9.95 4.21
N ASP A 221 -7.85 -9.06 3.62
CA ASP A 221 -8.06 -7.62 3.72
C ASP A 221 -9.15 -7.14 2.75
N GLY A 222 -10.32 -6.78 3.29
CA GLY A 222 -11.44 -6.28 2.49
C GLY A 222 -11.14 -4.97 1.75
N SER A 223 -10.18 -4.18 2.22
CA SER A 223 -9.80 -2.93 1.56
C SER A 223 -8.86 -3.14 0.37
N SER A 224 -8.18 -4.29 0.30
CA SER A 224 -7.29 -4.67 -0.81
C SER A 224 -8.01 -5.58 -1.83
N GLY A 225 -7.49 -5.66 -3.06
CA GLY A 225 -7.93 -6.67 -4.02
C GLY A 225 -7.78 -6.29 -5.49
N GLY A 226 -8.45 -7.04 -6.36
CA GLY A 226 -8.40 -6.83 -7.80
C GLY A 226 -7.24 -7.58 -8.45
N LEU A 227 -6.45 -6.86 -9.25
CA LEU A 227 -5.26 -7.37 -9.95
C LEU A 227 -4.06 -7.37 -9.01
N ILE A 228 -3.10 -8.24 -9.31
CA ILE A 228 -1.76 -8.16 -8.72
C ILE A 228 -0.85 -7.57 -9.78
N ARG A 229 -0.28 -6.41 -9.51
CA ARG A 229 0.75 -5.80 -10.36
C ARG A 229 2.10 -6.06 -9.73
N THR A 230 3.03 -6.57 -10.52
CA THR A 230 4.42 -6.73 -10.14
C THR A 230 5.32 -6.06 -11.15
N ILE A 231 6.41 -5.44 -10.70
CA ILE A 231 7.47 -4.94 -11.58
C ILE A 231 8.82 -5.39 -11.05
N CYS A 232 9.65 -5.91 -11.95
CA CYS A 232 11.00 -6.32 -11.68
C CYS A 232 11.98 -5.25 -12.16
N LEU A 233 12.84 -4.78 -11.27
CA LEU A 233 13.87 -3.78 -11.56
C LEU A 233 15.25 -4.42 -11.35
N SER A 234 16.08 -4.37 -12.37
CA SER A 234 17.44 -4.94 -12.41
C SER A 234 18.32 -4.07 -13.32
N ALA A 235 19.50 -4.54 -13.70
CA ALA A 235 20.35 -3.86 -14.68
C ALA A 235 19.71 -3.71 -16.08
N GLY A 236 18.74 -4.57 -16.42
CA GLY A 236 18.02 -4.56 -17.70
C GLY A 236 16.82 -3.61 -17.74
N GLU A 237 15.98 -3.76 -18.77
CA GLU A 237 14.71 -3.04 -18.84
C GLU A 237 13.74 -3.51 -17.74
N PRO A 238 12.93 -2.61 -17.17
CA PRO A 238 11.87 -2.99 -16.23
C PRO A 238 10.85 -3.94 -16.87
N GLU A 239 10.53 -5.03 -16.17
CA GLU A 239 9.53 -5.99 -16.61
C GLU A 239 8.31 -5.93 -15.69
N ASP A 240 7.17 -5.49 -16.24
CA ASP A 240 5.89 -5.48 -15.52
C ASP A 240 5.02 -6.69 -15.89
N ILE A 241 4.38 -7.27 -14.87
CA ILE A 241 3.47 -8.40 -15.01
C ILE A 241 2.21 -8.07 -14.22
N THR A 242 1.05 -8.23 -14.85
CA THR A 242 -0.25 -8.03 -14.22
C THR A 242 -1.03 -9.35 -14.21
N VAL A 243 -1.30 -9.89 -13.01
CA VAL A 243 -2.08 -11.11 -12.83
C VAL A 243 -3.54 -10.74 -12.52
N PRO A 244 -4.52 -11.20 -13.32
CA PRO A 244 -5.92 -11.00 -13.02
C PRO A 244 -6.36 -11.88 -11.85
N TRP A 245 -7.32 -11.40 -11.06
CA TRP A 245 -7.89 -12.14 -9.92
C TRP A 245 -8.32 -13.57 -10.28
N THR A 246 -8.85 -13.79 -11.48
CA THR A 246 -9.29 -15.13 -11.94
C THR A 246 -8.17 -16.17 -11.99
N LYS A 247 -6.92 -15.71 -12.20
CA LYS A 247 -5.70 -16.52 -12.27
C LYS A 247 -4.77 -16.27 -11.08
N THR A 248 -5.30 -15.77 -9.96
CA THR A 248 -4.49 -15.54 -8.77
C THR A 248 -3.90 -16.83 -8.20
N PRO A 249 -2.68 -16.80 -7.62
CA PRO A 249 -2.09 -17.95 -6.95
C PRO A 249 -2.90 -18.47 -5.75
N TYR A 250 -3.64 -17.59 -5.05
CA TYR A 250 -4.43 -17.96 -3.88
C TYR A 250 -5.72 -17.13 -3.77
N CYS A 251 -6.83 -17.80 -3.47
CA CYS A 251 -8.06 -17.16 -3.01
C CYS A 251 -8.85 -18.14 -2.13
N MET A 252 -9.59 -17.62 -1.14
CA MET A 252 -10.32 -18.47 -0.19
C MET A 252 -11.46 -19.25 -0.86
N GLU A 253 -12.04 -18.70 -1.92
CA GLU A 253 -13.15 -19.31 -2.66
C GLU A 253 -12.74 -20.60 -3.39
N LYS A 254 -11.44 -20.79 -3.67
CA LYS A 254 -10.89 -22.00 -4.30
C LYS A 254 -10.07 -22.87 -3.34
N ASP A 255 -9.91 -22.44 -2.09
CA ASP A 255 -9.15 -23.18 -1.08
C ASP A 255 -10.03 -24.32 -0.53
N PRO A 256 -9.64 -25.59 -0.67
CA PRO A 256 -10.45 -26.73 -0.25
C PRO A 256 -10.76 -26.72 1.25
N LYS A 257 -9.97 -26.01 2.07
CA LYS A 257 -10.22 -25.82 3.50
C LYS A 257 -11.55 -25.12 3.79
N TYR A 258 -12.01 -24.26 2.89
CA TYR A 258 -13.24 -23.50 3.03
C TYR A 258 -14.39 -24.04 2.17
N ALA A 259 -14.22 -25.21 1.54
CA ALA A 259 -15.24 -25.82 0.69
C ALA A 259 -16.48 -26.26 1.49
N GLN A 260 -16.29 -26.79 2.70
CA GLN A 260 -17.40 -27.09 3.60
C GLN A 260 -17.84 -25.82 4.35
N GLN A 261 -19.12 -25.51 4.27
CA GLN A 261 -19.72 -24.43 5.05
C GLN A 261 -19.75 -24.79 6.54
N ALA A 262 -19.51 -23.80 7.40
CA ALA A 262 -19.71 -23.96 8.83
C ALA A 262 -21.18 -24.34 9.11
N VAL A 263 -21.41 -25.24 10.08
CA VAL A 263 -22.76 -25.60 10.50
C VAL A 263 -23.30 -24.51 11.43
N VAL A 264 -24.12 -23.62 10.88
CA VAL A 264 -24.72 -22.47 11.60
C VAL A 264 -26.24 -22.57 11.64
N ASN A 265 -26.83 -23.29 10.69
CA ASN A 265 -28.28 -23.43 10.51
C ASN A 265 -28.67 -24.92 10.61
N PRO A 266 -28.52 -25.57 11.79
CA PRO A 266 -28.83 -26.99 11.92
C PRO A 266 -30.33 -27.26 11.72
N VAL A 267 -30.65 -28.44 11.23
CA VAL A 267 -32.04 -28.92 11.14
C VAL A 267 -32.61 -29.07 12.55
N PHE A 268 -33.86 -28.65 12.76
CA PHE A 268 -34.58 -28.90 14.01
C PHE A 268 -34.66 -30.42 14.24
N SER A 269 -34.12 -30.88 15.37
CA SER A 269 -34.03 -32.31 15.66
C SER A 269 -34.26 -32.59 17.15
N SER A 270 -34.59 -33.83 17.48
CA SER A 270 -34.75 -34.32 18.85
C SER A 270 -33.42 -34.69 19.53
N SER A 271 -32.27 -34.40 18.92
CA SER A 271 -30.94 -34.75 19.42
C SER A 271 -30.04 -33.53 19.57
N ALA A 272 -29.11 -33.58 20.52
CA ALA A 272 -28.03 -32.61 20.63
C ALA A 272 -26.91 -32.85 19.59
N LYS A 273 -26.96 -33.94 18.81
CA LYS A 273 -25.97 -34.25 17.79
C LYS A 273 -26.09 -33.26 16.62
N ILE A 274 -25.04 -32.45 16.43
CA ILE A 274 -24.94 -31.55 15.28
C ILE A 274 -24.76 -32.38 14.01
N THR A 275 -25.65 -32.16 13.04
CA THR A 275 -25.59 -32.78 11.71
C THR A 275 -25.08 -31.76 10.69
N GLU A 276 -25.91 -31.41 9.72
CA GLU A 276 -25.58 -30.51 8.62
C GLU A 276 -26.51 -29.30 8.60
N ASN A 277 -26.16 -28.31 7.78
CA ASN A 277 -27.03 -27.16 7.56
C ASN A 277 -28.32 -27.60 6.86
N LYS A 278 -29.45 -27.04 7.29
CA LYS A 278 -30.71 -27.16 6.58
C LYS A 278 -30.62 -26.42 5.24
N VAL A 279 -30.54 -27.18 4.14
CA VAL A 279 -30.47 -26.63 2.77
C VAL A 279 -31.79 -26.69 2.00
N SER A 280 -32.75 -27.50 2.47
CA SER A 280 -34.10 -27.59 1.90
C SER A 280 -35.16 -27.20 2.92
N SER A 281 -36.26 -26.61 2.45
CA SER A 281 -37.43 -26.30 3.27
C SER A 281 -38.29 -27.53 3.58
N THR A 282 -38.22 -28.57 2.74
CA THR A 282 -38.94 -29.84 2.94
C THR A 282 -38.44 -30.55 4.20
N ALA A 283 -39.37 -30.92 5.07
CA ALA A 283 -39.11 -31.64 6.31
C ALA A 283 -38.59 -33.06 6.05
#